data_AF-A0A1M3BJ39-F1
#
_entry.id   AF-A0A1M3BJ39-F1
#
_cell.length_a   1.000
_cell.length_b   1.000
_cell.length_c   1.000
_cell.angle_alpha   90.00
_cell.angle_beta   90.00
_cell.angle_gamma   90.00
#
_symmetry.space_group_name_H-M   'P 1'
#
loop_
_entity.id
_entity.type
_entity.pdbx_description
1 polymer ?
#
loop_
_entity_poly.entity_id
_entity_poly.type
_entity_poly.pdbx_seq_one_letter_code
_entity_poly.pdbx_strand_id
1 'polypeptide(L)'
;MGVAALLLAALGAYALASSGGATITVCVEHEGGALYSAKKCARHDRKLSWNRQGPAGPAGQSGPAGPQGAQGREGDQGRQGTQGPPGMSDYQVVSGTPVLSSGGGINLDSAYAYCPPGTSVLGGGFSSSGADNTIYVRADQPVDQSPGEWYVQTTSASETVYTITPYAVCAAVSK
;
A
#
# COMPACT_ATOMS: atom_id res chain seq x y z
N MET A 1 19.14 1.12 19.50
CA MET A 1 19.65 1.39 20.86
C MET A 1 20.31 2.76 20.81
N GLY A 2 19.90 3.82 21.50
CA GLY A 2 18.91 4.01 22.54
C GLY A 2 18.45 5.47 22.52
N VAL A 3 17.19 5.69 22.90
CA VAL A 3 16.52 6.98 22.86
C VAL A 3 16.93 7.78 24.09
N ALA A 4 17.43 9.00 23.87
CA ALA A 4 17.84 9.92 24.91
C ALA A 4 16.64 10.34 25.78
N ALA A 5 16.69 9.97 27.06
CA ALA A 5 15.70 10.34 28.06
C ALA A 5 15.88 11.82 28.46
N LEU A 6 14.96 12.66 28.02
CA LEU A 6 14.81 14.05 28.48
C LEU A 6 14.22 14.03 29.90
N LEU A 7 15.11 14.14 30.89
CA LEU A 7 14.75 14.37 32.30
C LEU A 7 14.37 15.84 32.49
N LEU A 8 13.06 16.13 32.44
CA LEU A 8 12.52 17.42 32.88
C LEU A 8 12.62 17.52 34.41
N ALA A 9 13.67 18.18 34.89
CA ALA A 9 13.79 18.59 36.28
C ALA A 9 12.73 19.67 36.58
N ALA A 10 11.63 19.26 37.21
CA ALA A 10 10.63 20.18 37.73
C ALA A 10 11.25 20.98 38.89
N LEU A 11 11.64 22.23 38.62
CA LEU A 11 12.05 23.21 39.62
C LEU A 11 10.79 23.68 40.39
N GLY A 12 10.39 22.92 41.40
CA GLY A 12 9.40 23.38 42.37
C GLY A 12 9.94 24.59 43.14
N ALA A 13 9.23 25.71 43.11
CA ALA A 13 9.58 26.90 43.87
C ALA A 13 9.48 26.63 45.38
N TYR A 14 10.61 26.51 46.06
CA TYR A 14 10.67 26.48 47.51
C TYR A 14 10.68 27.92 48.04
N ALA A 15 9.54 28.39 48.54
CA ALA A 15 9.48 29.61 49.33
C ALA A 15 9.99 29.30 50.75
N LEU A 16 11.23 29.71 51.07
CA LEU A 16 11.73 29.69 52.44
C LEU A 16 11.14 30.88 53.20
N ALA A 17 10.03 30.65 53.91
CA ALA A 17 9.54 31.62 54.89
C ALA A 17 10.49 31.61 56.11
N SER A 18 11.27 32.66 56.27
CA SER A 18 12.05 32.93 57.48
C SER A 18 11.08 33.23 58.63
N SER A 19 10.76 32.21 59.44
CA SER A 19 9.98 32.38 60.65
C SER A 19 10.90 32.81 61.80
N GLY A 20 11.13 34.12 61.91
CA GLY A 20 11.47 34.72 63.20
C GLY A 20 10.26 34.54 64.14
N GLY A 21 10.11 33.33 64.69
CA GLY A 21 8.94 32.86 65.43
C GLY A 21 8.76 33.62 66.73
N ALA A 22 8.18 34.80 66.65
CA ALA A 22 7.91 35.63 67.80
C ALA A 22 6.44 35.47 68.20
N THR A 23 6.21 34.63 69.20
CA THR A 23 4.92 34.33 69.80
C THR A 23 4.37 35.55 70.55
N ILE A 24 3.09 35.85 70.40
CA ILE A 24 2.42 36.88 71.20
C ILE A 24 2.10 36.25 72.55
N THR A 25 2.58 36.87 73.63
CA THR A 25 2.27 36.48 75.00
C THR A 25 1.54 37.61 75.71
N VAL A 26 0.37 37.33 76.26
CA VAL A 26 -0.43 38.27 77.06
C VAL A 26 -0.92 37.61 78.33
N CYS A 27 -1.35 38.42 79.28
CA CYS A 27 -2.03 37.98 80.50
C CYS A 27 -3.53 38.23 80.35
N VAL A 28 -4.33 37.34 80.93
CA VAL A 28 -5.78 37.41 80.99
C VAL A 28 -6.16 37.60 82.46
N GLU A 29 -6.84 38.71 82.76
CA GLU A 29 -7.33 39.03 84.10
C GLU A 29 -8.30 37.96 84.62
N HIS A 30 -8.17 37.58 85.89
CA HIS A 30 -9.05 36.57 86.51
C HIS A 30 -10.50 37.04 86.60
N GLU A 31 -10.71 38.30 86.97
CA GLU A 31 -12.03 38.93 87.04
C GLU A 31 -12.22 39.86 85.83
N GLY A 32 -13.25 39.64 85.03
CA GLY A 32 -13.54 40.47 83.85
C GLY A 32 -12.84 40.05 82.55
N GLY A 33 -11.78 39.23 82.61
CA GLY A 33 -11.19 38.57 81.44
C GLY A 33 -10.44 39.49 80.46
N ALA A 34 -10.10 40.71 80.89
CA ALA A 34 -9.37 41.65 80.05
C ALA A 34 -7.97 41.11 79.70
N LEU A 35 -7.53 41.40 78.47
CA LEU A 35 -6.19 41.06 78.00
C LEU A 35 -5.24 42.24 78.22
N TYR A 36 -4.11 41.99 78.86
CA TYR A 36 -3.07 43.00 79.05
C TYR A 36 -1.67 42.44 78.85
N SER A 37 -0.73 43.31 78.49
CA SER A 37 0.68 42.95 78.30
C SER A 37 1.49 43.33 79.53
N ALA A 38 2.13 42.36 80.18
CA ALA A 38 3.02 42.57 81.30
C ALA A 38 4.21 41.60 81.27
N LYS A 39 5.33 42.00 81.91
CA LYS A 39 6.50 41.11 82.06
C LYS A 39 6.17 39.84 82.86
N LYS A 40 5.26 39.96 83.84
CA LYS A 40 4.74 38.86 84.66
C LYS A 40 3.25 39.13 84.91
N CYS A 41 2.42 38.11 84.77
CA CYS A 41 0.99 38.25 85.07
C CYS A 41 0.76 38.47 86.57
N ALA A 42 -0.30 39.19 86.91
CA ALA A 42 -0.73 39.38 88.29
C ALA A 42 -1.16 38.05 88.92
N ARG A 43 -1.27 38.04 90.25
CA ARG A 43 -1.63 36.84 90.99
C ARG A 43 -3.07 36.43 90.62
N HIS A 44 -3.25 35.17 90.27
CA HIS A 44 -4.51 34.56 89.77
C HIS A 44 -4.85 34.80 88.30
N ASP A 45 -4.04 35.56 87.56
CA ASP A 45 -4.22 35.75 86.12
C ASP A 45 -3.64 34.61 85.30
N ARG A 46 -4.16 34.46 84.07
CA ARG A 46 -3.77 33.39 83.16
C ARG A 46 -2.86 33.93 82.06
N LYS A 47 -1.74 33.25 81.81
CA LYS A 47 -0.86 33.56 80.68
C LYS A 47 -1.39 32.87 79.43
N LEU A 48 -1.62 33.63 78.36
CA LEU A 48 -2.00 33.13 77.05
C LEU A 48 -0.89 33.44 76.04
N SER A 49 -0.58 32.47 75.18
CA SER A 49 0.46 32.62 74.18
C SER A 49 0.04 31.96 72.87
N TRP A 50 0.19 32.67 71.75
CA TRP A 50 -0.11 32.13 70.42
C TRP A 50 0.83 32.68 69.35
N ASN A 51 0.93 31.94 68.24
CA ASN A 51 1.77 32.33 67.11
C ASN A 51 1.13 33.48 66.33
N ARG A 52 1.96 34.41 65.83
CA ARG A 52 1.48 35.51 64.97
C ARG A 52 0.93 35.05 63.62
N GLN A 53 1.39 33.90 63.13
CA GLN A 53 1.01 33.35 61.84
C GLN A 53 0.49 31.92 62.03
N GLY A 54 -0.59 31.60 61.32
CA GLY A 54 -1.09 30.22 61.22
C GLY A 54 -0.16 29.32 60.41
N PRO A 55 -0.35 27.99 60.46
CA PRO A 55 0.38 27.08 59.58
C PRO A 55 0.08 27.40 58.10
N ALA A 56 1.03 27.06 57.23
CA ALA A 56 0.77 27.09 55.79
C ALA A 56 -0.43 26.18 55.45
N GLY A 57 -1.26 26.60 54.50
CA GLY A 57 -2.37 25.77 54.01
C GLY A 57 -1.86 24.49 53.32
N PRO A 58 -2.70 23.44 53.21
CA PRO A 58 -2.33 22.24 52.47
C PRO A 58 -2.06 22.58 51.00
N ALA A 59 -1.20 21.79 50.36
CA ALA A 59 -1.00 21.89 48.92
C ALA A 59 -2.32 21.68 48.17
N GLY A 60 -2.52 22.39 47.05
CA GLY A 60 -3.68 22.19 46.19
C GLY A 60 -3.71 20.77 45.61
N GLN A 61 -4.92 20.28 45.31
CA GLN A 61 -5.08 19.01 44.61
C GLN A 61 -4.45 19.07 43.21
N SER A 62 -3.90 17.96 42.74
CA SER A 62 -3.46 17.83 41.34
C SER A 62 -4.62 18.12 40.39
N GLY A 63 -4.33 18.79 39.28
CA GLY A 63 -5.33 19.05 38.24
C GLY A 63 -5.84 17.75 37.60
N PRO A 64 -7.03 17.77 36.97
CA PRO A 64 -7.56 16.61 36.26
C PRO A 64 -6.67 16.23 35.07
N ALA A 65 -6.75 14.97 34.64
CA ALA A 65 -6.11 14.51 33.42
C ALA A 65 -6.63 15.30 32.20
N GLY A 66 -5.75 15.53 31.22
CA GLY A 66 -6.13 16.19 29.96
C GLY A 66 -7.12 15.35 29.14
N PRO A 67 -7.89 15.96 28.22
CA PRO A 67 -8.81 15.24 27.36
C PRO A 67 -8.06 14.29 26.42
N GLN A 68 -8.73 13.20 26.01
CA GLN A 68 -8.23 12.30 24.99
C GLN A 68 -8.07 13.04 23.64
N GLY A 69 -7.02 12.71 22.88
CA GLY A 69 -6.80 13.27 21.55
C GLY A 69 -7.91 12.91 20.55
N ALA A 70 -8.08 13.74 19.52
CA ALA A 70 -9.06 13.50 18.45
C ALA A 70 -8.73 12.21 17.67
N GLN A 71 -9.77 11.55 17.16
CA GLN A 71 -9.62 10.40 16.27
C GLN A 71 -8.91 10.81 14.96
N GLY A 72 -8.07 9.92 14.42
CA GLY A 72 -7.42 10.13 13.14
C GLY A 72 -8.42 10.27 11.98
N ARG A 73 -8.01 10.97 10.91
CA ARG A 73 -8.82 11.09 9.69
C ARG A 73 -8.95 9.71 9.01
N GLU A 74 -10.08 9.50 8.34
CA GLU A 74 -10.27 8.36 7.46
C GLU A 74 -9.22 8.37 6.34
N GLY A 75 -8.79 7.19 5.89
CA GLY A 75 -7.80 7.05 4.82
C GLY A 75 -8.36 7.47 3.46
N ASP A 76 -7.49 7.90 2.56
CA ASP A 76 -7.87 8.26 1.19
C ASP A 76 -8.44 7.05 0.44
N GLN A 77 -9.42 7.30 -0.44
CA GLN A 77 -9.97 6.27 -1.32
C GLN A 77 -8.87 5.71 -2.26
N GLY A 78 -8.89 4.40 -2.49
CA GLY A 78 -7.97 3.74 -3.42
C GLY A 78 -8.07 4.28 -4.85
N ARG A 79 -6.95 4.24 -5.58
CA ARG A 79 -6.91 4.64 -7.00
C ARG A 79 -7.81 3.74 -7.85
N GLN A 80 -8.45 4.32 -8.87
CA GLN A 80 -9.17 3.56 -9.88
C GLN A 80 -8.23 2.58 -10.62
N GLY A 81 -8.73 1.40 -10.95
CA GLY A 81 -7.99 0.42 -11.77
C GLY A 81 -7.70 0.91 -13.19
N THR A 82 -6.69 0.34 -13.82
CA THR A 82 -6.34 0.64 -15.23
C THR A 82 -7.41 0.10 -16.17
N GLN A 83 -7.58 0.74 -17.34
CA GLN A 83 -8.42 0.22 -18.41
C GLN A 83 -7.94 -1.17 -18.87
N GLY A 84 -8.88 -2.05 -19.25
CA GLY A 84 -8.57 -3.37 -19.81
C GLY A 84 -7.91 -3.27 -21.20
N PRO A 85 -7.28 -4.36 -21.68
CA PRO A 85 -6.66 -4.39 -23.00
C PRO A 85 -7.71 -4.21 -24.13
N PRO A 86 -7.29 -3.76 -25.32
CA PRO A 86 -8.17 -3.69 -26.49
C PRO A 86 -8.80 -5.04 -26.87
N GLY A 87 -9.98 -5.01 -27.49
CA GLY A 87 -10.70 -6.20 -27.94
C GLY A 87 -10.22 -6.76 -29.29
N MET A 88 -10.58 -8.00 -29.56
CA MET A 88 -10.37 -8.66 -30.87
C MET A 88 -11.69 -8.72 -31.64
N SER A 89 -11.69 -8.38 -32.93
CA SER A 89 -12.84 -8.48 -33.83
C SER A 89 -12.47 -9.19 -35.15
N ASP A 90 -13.47 -9.42 -36.02
CA ASP A 90 -13.26 -9.91 -37.40
C ASP A 90 -12.48 -11.23 -37.51
N TYR A 91 -12.75 -12.14 -36.56
CA TYR A 91 -12.21 -13.49 -36.56
C TYR A 91 -12.65 -14.25 -37.81
N GLN A 92 -11.69 -14.79 -38.56
CA GLN A 92 -11.96 -15.61 -39.73
C GLN A 92 -10.81 -16.59 -39.99
N VAL A 93 -11.12 -17.69 -40.66
CA VAL A 93 -10.13 -18.64 -41.19
C VAL A 93 -10.10 -18.50 -42.69
N VAL A 94 -8.92 -18.25 -43.25
CA VAL A 94 -8.71 -18.11 -44.70
C VAL A 94 -7.84 -19.24 -45.20
N SER A 95 -8.25 -19.87 -46.30
CA SER A 95 -7.44 -20.88 -46.98
C SER A 95 -6.60 -20.22 -48.07
N GLY A 96 -5.34 -20.62 -48.17
CA GLY A 96 -4.45 -20.21 -49.25
C GLY A 96 -4.58 -21.09 -50.49
N THR A 97 -3.77 -20.79 -51.50
CA THR A 97 -3.75 -21.55 -52.75
C THR A 97 -3.16 -22.94 -52.51
N PRO A 98 -3.85 -24.03 -52.91
CA PRO A 98 -3.30 -25.38 -52.80
C PRO A 98 -2.05 -25.54 -53.67
N VAL A 99 -1.04 -26.21 -53.14
CA VAL A 99 0.20 -26.56 -53.85
C VAL A 99 0.20 -28.06 -54.11
N LEU A 100 0.38 -28.43 -55.37
CA LEU A 100 0.51 -29.82 -55.82
C LEU A 100 1.99 -30.19 -55.86
N SER A 101 2.38 -31.19 -55.08
CA SER A 101 3.69 -31.82 -55.21
C SER A 101 3.61 -32.93 -56.24
N SER A 102 4.38 -32.85 -57.32
CA SER A 102 4.23 -33.74 -58.47
C SER A 102 4.77 -35.17 -58.27
N GLY A 103 5.28 -35.51 -57.08
CA GLY A 103 6.00 -36.77 -56.85
C GLY A 103 7.31 -36.84 -57.66
N GLY A 104 8.29 -37.62 -57.19
CA GLY A 104 9.53 -37.86 -57.93
C GLY A 104 10.81 -37.27 -57.34
N GLY A 105 10.91 -37.22 -56.00
CA GLY A 105 12.12 -36.80 -55.28
C GLY A 105 11.82 -35.94 -54.06
N ILE A 106 12.86 -35.54 -53.32
CA ILE A 106 12.75 -34.58 -52.21
C ILE A 106 12.40 -33.19 -52.74
N ASN A 107 11.11 -32.95 -52.96
CA ASN A 107 10.58 -31.62 -53.31
C ASN A 107 10.39 -30.78 -52.05
N LEU A 108 10.74 -29.49 -52.13
CA LEU A 108 10.43 -28.51 -51.10
C LEU A 108 9.20 -27.73 -51.56
N ASP A 109 8.05 -28.08 -51.01
CA ASP A 109 6.77 -27.46 -51.36
C ASP A 109 6.51 -26.32 -50.38
N SER A 110 6.29 -25.12 -50.92
CA SER A 110 6.06 -23.90 -50.14
C SER A 110 4.67 -23.37 -50.45
N ALA A 111 3.87 -23.15 -49.40
CA ALA A 111 2.50 -22.69 -49.52
C ALA A 111 2.21 -21.56 -48.53
N TYR A 112 1.33 -20.64 -48.94
CA TYR A 112 1.03 -19.42 -48.20
C TYR A 112 -0.46 -19.21 -48.03
N ALA A 113 -0.88 -18.71 -46.86
CA ALA A 113 -2.23 -18.20 -46.62
C ALA A 113 -2.15 -16.75 -46.13
N TYR A 114 -2.97 -15.88 -46.76
CA TYR A 114 -2.94 -14.44 -46.55
C TYR A 114 -4.19 -13.94 -45.85
N CYS A 115 -4.02 -13.28 -44.71
CA CYS A 115 -5.06 -12.57 -44.03
C CYS A 115 -5.52 -11.32 -44.81
N PRO A 116 -6.83 -11.00 -44.79
CA PRO A 116 -7.33 -9.79 -45.43
C PRO A 116 -6.74 -8.50 -44.83
N PRO A 117 -6.67 -7.40 -45.61
CA PRO A 117 -6.21 -6.11 -45.11
C PRO A 117 -6.94 -5.69 -43.83
N GLY A 118 -6.20 -5.17 -42.86
CA GLY A 118 -6.73 -4.74 -41.55
C GLY A 118 -6.81 -5.85 -40.49
N THR A 119 -6.43 -7.08 -40.82
CA THR A 119 -6.32 -8.18 -39.86
C THR A 119 -4.88 -8.67 -39.71
N SER A 120 -4.56 -9.25 -38.56
CA SER A 120 -3.28 -9.88 -38.27
C SER A 120 -3.44 -11.40 -38.22
N VAL A 121 -2.41 -12.14 -38.62
CA VAL A 121 -2.32 -13.59 -38.41
C VAL A 121 -2.15 -13.86 -36.92
N LEU A 122 -3.06 -14.66 -36.37
CA LEU A 122 -2.99 -15.16 -34.99
C LEU A 122 -2.48 -16.60 -34.92
N GLY A 123 -2.54 -17.31 -36.04
CA GLY A 123 -2.17 -18.71 -36.17
C GLY A 123 -2.49 -19.22 -37.57
N GLY A 124 -2.26 -20.51 -37.80
CA GLY A 124 -2.56 -21.16 -39.06
C GLY A 124 -2.11 -22.61 -39.06
N GLY A 125 -2.04 -23.19 -40.25
CA GLY A 125 -1.56 -24.54 -40.47
C GLY A 125 -1.68 -24.92 -41.94
N PHE A 126 -1.71 -26.23 -42.19
CA PHE A 126 -2.08 -26.78 -43.48
C PHE A 126 -2.89 -28.07 -43.34
N SER A 127 -3.64 -28.40 -44.38
CA SER A 127 -4.16 -29.74 -44.61
C SER A 127 -3.43 -30.38 -45.78
N SER A 128 -3.21 -31.69 -45.70
CA SER A 128 -2.64 -32.47 -46.78
C SER A 128 -3.63 -33.50 -47.29
N SER A 129 -3.77 -33.63 -48.61
CA SER A 129 -4.58 -34.67 -49.25
C SER A 129 -3.78 -35.38 -50.33
N GLY A 130 -3.76 -36.71 -50.31
CA GLY A 130 -3.01 -37.53 -51.26
C GLY A 130 -2.77 -38.95 -50.73
N ALA A 131 -2.11 -39.78 -51.52
CA ALA A 131 -1.77 -41.16 -51.13
C ALA A 131 -0.45 -41.26 -50.34
N ASP A 132 0.23 -40.14 -50.11
CA ASP A 132 1.46 -40.05 -49.32
C ASP A 132 1.17 -40.17 -47.83
N ASN A 133 1.84 -41.12 -47.18
CA ASN A 133 1.70 -41.34 -45.73
C ASN A 133 2.80 -40.66 -44.89
N THR A 134 3.76 -39.97 -45.53
CA THR A 134 4.92 -39.37 -44.85
C THR A 134 5.26 -37.99 -45.44
N ILE A 135 4.73 -36.94 -44.81
CA ILE A 135 5.05 -35.54 -45.11
C ILE A 135 5.91 -35.01 -43.96
N TYR A 136 7.09 -34.46 -44.28
CA TYR A 136 7.95 -33.80 -43.30
C TYR A 136 7.72 -32.29 -43.34
N VAL A 137 7.28 -31.74 -42.22
CA VAL A 137 7.13 -30.29 -42.07
C VAL A 137 8.49 -29.66 -41.80
N ARG A 138 8.87 -28.66 -42.60
CA ARG A 138 10.08 -27.85 -42.44
C ARG A 138 9.76 -26.50 -41.80
N ALA A 139 8.61 -25.93 -42.13
CA ALA A 139 8.09 -24.71 -41.53
C ALA A 139 6.56 -24.76 -41.48
N ASP A 140 5.98 -24.26 -40.39
CA ASP A 140 4.54 -24.04 -40.22
C ASP A 140 4.39 -22.90 -39.20
N GLN A 141 4.47 -21.67 -39.69
CA GLN A 141 4.70 -20.49 -38.84
C GLN A 141 4.23 -19.18 -39.50
N PRO A 142 3.99 -18.12 -38.73
CA PRO A 142 3.77 -16.79 -39.30
C PRO A 142 5.06 -16.24 -39.92
N VAL A 143 4.95 -15.32 -40.88
CA VAL A 143 6.10 -14.67 -41.52
C VAL A 143 6.44 -13.36 -40.81
N ASP A 144 7.65 -13.27 -40.26
CA ASP A 144 8.11 -12.10 -39.48
C ASP A 144 8.06 -10.76 -40.23
N GLN A 145 8.24 -10.79 -41.56
CA GLN A 145 8.24 -9.59 -42.41
C GLN A 145 6.85 -9.25 -43.00
N SER A 146 5.86 -10.12 -42.81
CA SER A 146 4.50 -10.00 -43.34
C SER A 146 3.50 -10.45 -42.27
N PRO A 147 3.04 -9.57 -41.36
CA PRO A 147 2.19 -9.94 -40.20
C PRO A 147 0.82 -10.54 -40.57
N GLY A 148 0.46 -10.52 -41.85
CA GLY A 148 -0.75 -11.10 -42.42
C GLY A 148 -0.51 -12.43 -43.16
N GLU A 149 0.67 -13.04 -43.07
CA GLU A 149 1.03 -14.21 -43.87
C GLU A 149 1.39 -15.40 -42.99
N TRP A 150 0.73 -16.54 -43.25
CA TRP A 150 1.08 -17.84 -42.71
C TRP A 150 1.84 -18.65 -43.76
N TYR A 151 2.97 -19.21 -43.36
CA TYR A 151 3.89 -19.92 -44.24
C TYR A 151 4.04 -21.37 -43.83
N VAL A 152 3.87 -22.24 -44.82
CA VAL A 152 4.03 -23.67 -44.69
C VAL A 152 5.07 -24.14 -45.69
N GLN A 153 6.04 -24.90 -45.21
CA GLN A 153 7.00 -25.61 -46.03
C GLN A 153 7.00 -27.08 -45.65
N THR A 154 6.79 -27.94 -46.65
CA THR A 154 6.82 -29.38 -46.49
C THR A 154 7.81 -30.01 -47.46
N THR A 155 8.21 -31.23 -47.17
CA THR A 155 8.90 -32.09 -48.11
C THR A 155 8.41 -33.52 -47.93
N SER A 156 8.27 -34.26 -49.02
CA SER A 156 8.01 -35.69 -48.99
C SER A 156 9.13 -36.42 -49.72
N ALA A 157 9.42 -37.64 -49.28
CA ALA A 157 10.31 -38.57 -49.98
C ALA A 157 9.53 -39.50 -50.93
N SER A 158 8.26 -39.20 -51.17
CA SER A 158 7.35 -40.07 -51.89
C SER A 158 7.34 -39.77 -53.38
N GLU A 159 7.02 -40.78 -54.17
CA GLU A 159 6.80 -40.66 -55.60
C GLU A 159 5.34 -40.35 -55.95
N THR A 160 4.45 -40.30 -54.95
CA THR A 160 3.02 -40.01 -55.20
C THR A 160 2.72 -38.53 -55.10
N VAL A 161 1.67 -38.12 -55.82
CA VAL A 161 1.19 -36.74 -55.80
C VAL A 161 0.40 -36.49 -54.52
N TYR A 162 0.73 -35.39 -53.83
CA TYR A 162 -0.03 -34.88 -52.70
C TYR A 162 -0.29 -33.38 -52.87
N THR A 163 -1.35 -32.91 -52.21
CA THR A 163 -1.75 -31.49 -52.21
C THR A 163 -1.61 -30.95 -50.81
N ILE A 164 -0.98 -29.79 -50.67
CA ILE A 164 -0.92 -29.01 -49.43
C ILE A 164 -1.83 -27.80 -49.57
N THR A 165 -2.78 -27.64 -48.66
CA THR A 165 -3.63 -26.45 -48.59
C THR A 165 -3.36 -25.72 -47.28
N PRO A 166 -2.64 -24.58 -47.31
CA PRO A 166 -2.39 -23.80 -46.11
C PRO A 166 -3.66 -23.06 -45.67
N TYR A 167 -3.77 -22.76 -44.38
CA TYR A 167 -4.79 -21.87 -43.85
C TYR A 167 -4.21 -20.94 -42.79
N ALA A 168 -4.80 -19.76 -42.64
CA ALA A 168 -4.46 -18.78 -41.62
C ALA A 168 -5.70 -18.41 -40.81
N VAL A 169 -5.49 -18.16 -39.52
CA VAL A 169 -6.49 -17.63 -38.59
C VAL A 169 -6.20 -16.16 -38.40
N CYS A 170 -7.16 -15.33 -38.78
CA CYS A 170 -7.01 -13.88 -38.87
C CYS A 170 -7.98 -13.18 -37.93
N ALA A 171 -7.54 -12.07 -37.33
CA ALA A 171 -8.45 -11.17 -36.62
C ALA A 171 -7.94 -9.73 -36.64
N ALA A 172 -8.85 -8.77 -36.51
CA ALA A 172 -8.51 -7.39 -36.22
C ALA A 172 -8.17 -7.25 -34.74
N VAL A 173 -6.97 -6.75 -34.45
CA VAL A 173 -6.52 -6.43 -33.10
C VAL A 173 -6.60 -4.93 -32.95
N SER A 174 -7.54 -4.44 -32.13
CA SER A 174 -7.60 -3.01 -31.85
C SER A 174 -6.32 -2.57 -31.11
N LYS A 175 -5.71 -1.47 -31.56
CA LYS A 175 -4.49 -0.92 -30.94
C LYS A 175 -4.84 -0.01 -29.77
#